data_AF-A0A5N6UBF0-F1
#
_entry.id   AF-A0A5N6UBF0-F1
#
_cell.length_a   1.000
_cell.length_b   1.000
_cell.length_c   1.000
_cell.angle_alpha   90.00
_cell.angle_beta   90.00
_cell.angle_gamma   90.00
#
_symmetry.space_group_name_H-M   'P 1'
#
loop_
_entity.id
_entity.type
_entity.pdbx_description
1 polymer ?
#
loop_
_entity_poly.entity_id
_entity_poly.type
_entity_poly.pdbx_seq_one_letter_code
_entity_poly.pdbx_strand_id
1 'polypeptide(L)'
;MPPPGKERESDGDFHLRLSHDSNSLACKKQIHSRNNFFTCFKYWQIRSSKNTCRFGMPRDLVPTSNVDEYGFIHLARNHTWKNPWNPAIASCIRSNQDISWIPTVSKPLSLIYYITNYTTKDDVSSWQIVAKAALLKQPIDKAKVADPPTATDLRLRGKGMDNFALRCFNSLSHDREISGVQVTSTLLQLPTYYTINYNFIWVNLW
;
A
#
# COMPACT_ATOMS: atom_id res chain seq x y z
N MET A 1 46.83 13.35 -4.98
CA MET A 1 46.15 14.61 -4.59
C MET A 1 44.70 14.28 -4.28
N PRO A 2 44.15 14.72 -3.14
CA PRO A 2 42.70 14.79 -3.01
C PRO A 2 42.15 15.70 -4.12
N PRO A 3 40.92 15.47 -4.62
CA PRO A 3 40.31 16.41 -5.55
C PRO A 3 40.33 17.82 -4.92
N PRO A 4 40.60 18.88 -5.70
CA PRO A 4 40.53 20.23 -5.19
C PRO A 4 39.18 20.42 -4.50
N GLY A 5 39.19 20.89 -3.25
CA GLY A 5 37.97 21.14 -2.50
C GLY A 5 37.09 22.05 -3.35
N LYS A 6 35.87 21.60 -3.69
CA LYS A 6 34.91 22.43 -4.41
C LYS A 6 34.84 23.77 -3.71
N GLU A 7 34.93 24.86 -4.48
CA GLU A 7 34.63 26.20 -3.98
C GLU A 7 33.34 26.14 -3.17
N ARG A 8 33.33 26.81 -2.02
CA ARG A 8 32.22 26.78 -1.09
C ARG A 8 31.01 27.38 -1.81
N GLU A 9 30.08 26.52 -2.19
CA GLU A 9 28.85 26.93 -2.86
C GLU A 9 28.11 27.96 -2.02
N SER A 10 27.60 29.02 -2.66
CA SER A 10 26.74 29.98 -1.99
C SER A 10 25.33 29.41 -1.79
N ASP A 11 24.64 29.83 -0.73
CA ASP A 11 23.26 29.39 -0.47
C ASP A 11 22.32 29.72 -1.64
N GLY A 12 22.56 30.84 -2.34
CA GLY A 12 21.78 31.23 -3.51
C GLY A 12 21.96 30.25 -4.68
N ASP A 13 23.20 29.86 -4.97
CA ASP A 13 23.49 28.87 -6.01
C ASP A 13 22.89 27.51 -5.67
N PHE A 14 22.97 27.11 -4.39
CA PHE A 14 22.35 25.88 -3.91
C PHE A 14 20.84 25.88 -4.14
N HIS A 15 20.14 26.94 -3.73
CA HIS A 15 18.69 27.05 -3.89
C HIS A 15 18.26 27.07 -5.37
N LEU A 16 19.03 27.75 -6.23
CA LEU A 16 18.77 27.78 -7.66
C LEU A 16 18.89 26.38 -8.27
N ARG A 17 19.97 25.66 -7.97
CA ARG A 17 20.19 24.28 -8.45
C ARG A 17 19.13 23.33 -7.93
N LEU A 18 18.77 23.43 -6.64
CA LEU A 18 17.73 22.61 -6.03
C LEU A 18 16.36 22.85 -6.69
N SER A 19 16.01 24.11 -6.95
CA SER A 19 14.78 24.47 -7.66
C SER A 19 14.77 23.88 -9.07
N HIS A 20 15.88 23.99 -9.81
CA HIS A 20 15.97 23.45 -11.16
C HIS A 20 15.87 21.91 -11.20
N ASP A 21 16.63 21.20 -10.35
CA ASP A 21 16.61 19.74 -10.28
C ASP A 21 15.23 19.22 -9.85
N SER A 22 14.68 19.76 -8.77
CA SER A 22 13.38 19.33 -8.26
C SER A 22 12.23 19.62 -9.23
N ASN A 23 12.23 20.75 -9.94
CA ASN A 23 11.23 21.04 -10.97
C ASN A 23 11.34 20.06 -12.15
N SER A 24 12.56 19.77 -12.59
CA SER A 24 12.83 18.78 -13.65
C SER A 24 12.31 17.39 -13.27
N LEU A 25 12.53 16.98 -12.01
CA LEU A 25 12.01 15.73 -11.47
C LEU A 25 10.48 15.76 -11.33
N ALA A 26 9.91 16.86 -10.87
CA ALA A 26 8.46 16.99 -10.71
C ALA A 26 7.72 16.85 -12.03
N CYS A 27 8.25 17.42 -13.12
CA CYS A 27 7.69 17.26 -14.46
C CYS A 27 7.71 15.79 -14.95
N LYS A 28 8.62 14.96 -14.46
CA LYS A 28 8.74 13.55 -14.88
C LYS A 28 8.04 12.57 -13.94
N LYS A 29 8.01 12.87 -12.64
CA LYS A 29 7.63 11.91 -11.59
C LYS A 29 6.37 12.31 -10.81
N GLN A 30 5.97 13.59 -10.84
CA GLN A 30 4.83 14.11 -10.06
C GLN A 30 3.59 14.42 -10.92
N ILE A 31 3.67 14.22 -12.24
CA ILE A 31 2.55 14.46 -13.14
C ILE A 31 1.64 13.24 -13.16
N HIS A 32 0.37 13.48 -12.83
CA HIS A 32 -0.69 12.52 -13.05
C HIS A 32 -1.11 12.51 -14.52
N SER A 33 -1.39 11.32 -15.06
CA SER A 33 -1.81 11.17 -16.46
C SER A 33 -3.18 11.81 -16.70
N ARG A 34 -3.29 12.62 -17.75
CA ARG A 34 -4.56 13.23 -18.17
C ARG A 34 -5.57 12.20 -18.67
N ASN A 35 -5.08 11.08 -19.21
CA ASN A 35 -5.91 10.06 -19.83
C ASN A 35 -6.49 9.06 -18.82
N ASN A 36 -6.33 9.31 -17.50
CA ASN A 36 -6.76 8.48 -16.37
C ASN A 36 -6.38 6.98 -16.49
N PHE A 37 -5.49 6.51 -15.63
CA PHE A 37 -5.12 5.09 -15.59
C PHE A 37 -6.16 4.24 -14.82
N PHE A 38 -6.12 2.91 -14.97
CA PHE A 38 -7.00 1.97 -14.24
C PHE A 38 -7.04 2.25 -12.71
N THR A 39 -5.91 2.66 -12.13
CA THR A 39 -5.81 3.01 -10.70
C THR A 39 -6.65 4.22 -10.30
N CYS A 40 -6.95 5.13 -11.23
CA CYS A 40 -7.81 6.30 -11.03
C CYS A 40 -9.25 5.91 -10.75
N PHE A 41 -9.66 4.73 -11.23
CA PHE A 41 -11.00 4.16 -11.05
C PHE A 41 -10.99 2.97 -10.10
N LYS A 42 -9.86 2.70 -9.43
CA LYS A 42 -9.77 1.62 -8.45
C LYS A 42 -10.69 1.95 -7.27
N TYR A 43 -11.62 1.03 -6.98
CA TYR A 43 -12.68 1.15 -5.97
C TYR A 43 -13.84 2.08 -6.33
N TRP A 44 -14.02 2.40 -7.62
CA TRP A 44 -15.24 3.05 -8.04
C TRP A 44 -16.45 2.15 -7.73
N GLN A 45 -17.24 2.59 -6.76
CA GLN A 45 -18.55 2.01 -6.50
C GLN A 45 -19.58 2.77 -7.34
N ILE A 46 -20.70 2.10 -7.63
CA ILE A 46 -21.80 2.54 -8.52
C ILE A 46 -22.34 3.95 -8.20
N ARG A 47 -22.02 4.52 -7.03
CA ARG A 47 -22.47 5.84 -6.55
C ARG A 47 -21.55 7.01 -6.93
N SER A 48 -20.35 6.77 -7.45
CA SER A 48 -19.45 7.84 -7.88
C SER A 48 -19.85 8.34 -9.28
N SER A 49 -19.92 9.66 -9.48
CA SER A 49 -20.20 10.24 -10.80
C SER A 49 -19.22 9.68 -11.84
N LYS A 50 -19.77 9.15 -12.95
CA LYS A 50 -18.97 8.62 -14.05
C LYS A 50 -17.99 9.71 -14.54
N ASN A 51 -16.70 9.45 -14.37
CA ASN A 51 -15.47 10.14 -14.80
C ASN A 51 -14.66 10.96 -13.77
N THR A 52 -14.90 10.86 -12.46
CA THR A 52 -14.02 11.50 -11.47
C THR A 52 -12.82 10.63 -11.09
N CYS A 53 -11.60 11.15 -11.27
CA CYS A 53 -10.38 10.50 -10.81
C CYS A 53 -10.37 10.37 -9.28
N ARG A 54 -10.12 9.17 -8.74
CA ARG A 54 -10.01 8.90 -7.30
C ARG A 54 -9.01 9.82 -6.58
N PHE A 55 -7.97 10.29 -7.27
CA PHE A 55 -6.96 11.17 -6.70
C PHE A 55 -7.37 12.66 -6.72
N GLY A 56 -8.59 12.98 -7.17
CA GLY A 56 -9.09 14.35 -7.26
C GLY A 56 -8.41 15.18 -8.36
N MET A 57 -8.03 14.53 -9.47
CA MET A 57 -7.43 15.20 -10.63
C MET A 57 -8.50 15.52 -11.69
N PRO A 58 -8.42 16.68 -12.39
CA PRO A 58 -7.49 17.79 -12.14
C PRO A 58 -7.80 18.54 -10.84
N ARG A 59 -6.77 19.06 -10.17
CA ARG A 59 -6.91 19.93 -8.98
C ARG A 59 -7.04 21.39 -9.39
N ASP A 60 -7.68 22.20 -8.55
CA ASP A 60 -7.82 23.64 -8.78
C ASP A 60 -6.48 24.37 -8.80
N LEU A 61 -6.35 25.39 -9.66
CA LEU A 61 -5.23 26.32 -9.63
C LEU A 61 -5.37 27.24 -8.42
N VAL A 62 -4.27 27.51 -7.75
CA VAL A 62 -4.21 28.38 -6.58
C VAL A 62 -3.12 29.41 -6.85
N PRO A 63 -3.43 30.70 -7.05
CA PRO A 63 -2.43 31.69 -7.45
C PRO A 63 -1.41 31.97 -6.33
N THR A 64 -1.87 31.99 -5.07
CA THR A 64 -1.05 32.31 -3.90
C THR A 64 -1.35 31.36 -2.76
N SER A 65 -0.31 30.99 -2.00
CA SER A 65 -0.47 30.14 -0.83
C SER A 65 -1.24 30.91 0.26
N ASN A 66 -2.26 30.28 0.84
CA ASN A 66 -3.05 30.87 1.92
C ASN A 66 -3.44 29.82 2.96
N VAL A 67 -3.93 30.29 4.10
CA VAL A 67 -4.54 29.47 5.14
C VAL A 67 -5.99 29.88 5.23
N ASP A 68 -6.90 28.90 5.17
CA ASP A 68 -8.33 29.19 5.31
C ASP A 68 -8.75 29.34 6.78
N GLU A 69 -10.03 29.69 6.99
CA GLU A 69 -10.63 29.89 8.31
C GLU A 69 -10.59 28.65 9.22
N TYR A 70 -10.40 27.45 8.64
CA TYR A 70 -10.31 26.18 9.38
C TYR A 70 -8.86 25.77 9.64
N GLY A 71 -7.88 26.60 9.26
CA GLY A 71 -6.45 26.31 9.42
C GLY A 71 -5.88 25.38 8.36
N PHE A 72 -6.57 25.14 7.24
CA PHE A 72 -6.01 24.38 6.13
C PHE A 72 -5.11 25.24 5.27
N ILE A 73 -3.91 24.72 4.99
CA ILE A 73 -2.94 25.36 4.11
C ILE A 73 -3.26 24.98 2.66
N HIS A 74 -3.61 25.97 1.85
CA HIS A 74 -3.73 25.86 0.40
C HIS A 74 -2.45 26.37 -0.23
N LEU A 75 -1.60 25.47 -0.75
CA LEU A 75 -0.37 25.86 -1.44
C LEU A 75 -0.67 26.40 -2.83
N ALA A 76 0.10 27.42 -3.24
CA ALA A 76 0.09 27.93 -4.60
C ALA A 76 0.32 26.77 -5.60
N ARG A 77 -0.54 26.69 -6.62
CA ARG A 77 -0.54 25.65 -7.65
C ARG A 77 -0.72 26.31 -9.01
N ASN A 78 0.33 26.21 -9.82
CA ASN A 78 0.34 26.67 -11.21
C ASN A 78 0.05 25.56 -12.23
N HIS A 79 -0.12 24.31 -11.79
CA HIS A 79 -0.39 23.17 -12.67
C HIS A 79 -1.38 22.18 -12.04
N THR A 80 -2.51 21.95 -12.71
CA THR A 80 -3.66 21.20 -12.18
C THR A 80 -3.43 19.69 -12.04
N TRP A 81 -2.51 19.11 -12.83
CA TRP A 81 -2.22 17.67 -12.85
C TRP A 81 -0.95 17.27 -12.10
N LYS A 82 -0.32 18.21 -11.39
CA LYS A 82 0.92 17.95 -10.66
C LYS A 82 0.61 17.78 -9.18
N ASN A 83 1.08 16.69 -8.57
CA ASN A 83 1.00 16.53 -7.13
C ASN A 83 1.90 17.57 -6.44
N PRO A 84 1.56 18.02 -5.22
CA PRO A 84 2.49 18.79 -4.39
C PRO A 84 3.74 17.95 -4.07
N TRP A 85 4.91 18.58 -4.05
CA TRP A 85 6.19 17.91 -3.74
C TRP A 85 7.08 18.82 -2.91
N ASN A 86 8.00 18.22 -2.17
CA ASN A 86 9.06 18.94 -1.49
C ASN A 86 10.34 18.91 -2.36
N PRO A 87 10.98 20.06 -2.65
CA PRO A 87 12.17 20.10 -3.49
C PRO A 87 13.33 19.22 -3.00
N ALA A 88 13.65 19.26 -1.71
CA ALA A 88 14.75 18.50 -1.12
C ALA A 88 14.48 17.00 -1.21
N ILE A 89 13.28 16.57 -0.78
CA ILE A 89 12.89 15.16 -0.87
C ILE A 89 12.93 14.71 -2.33
N ALA A 90 12.44 15.51 -3.28
CA ALA A 90 12.43 15.16 -4.70
C ALA A 90 13.82 14.90 -5.24
N SER A 91 14.76 15.80 -4.96
CA SER A 91 16.15 15.66 -5.38
C SER A 91 16.84 14.44 -4.77
N CYS A 92 16.52 14.09 -3.51
CA CYS A 92 17.08 12.93 -2.83
C CYS A 92 16.50 11.60 -3.33
N ILE A 93 15.17 11.45 -3.36
CA ILE A 93 14.53 10.14 -3.63
C ILE A 93 14.26 9.91 -5.12
N ARG A 94 14.21 10.97 -5.93
CA ARG A 94 13.99 10.98 -7.39
C ARG A 94 12.77 10.15 -7.85
N SER A 95 11.75 10.04 -7.00
CA SER A 95 10.52 9.28 -7.20
C SER A 95 9.27 10.12 -6.92
N ASN A 96 8.09 9.56 -7.23
CA ASN A 96 6.81 10.16 -6.89
C ASN A 96 6.66 10.23 -5.35
N GLN A 97 6.07 11.30 -4.85
CA GLN A 97 5.86 11.53 -3.42
C GLN A 97 4.57 12.30 -3.26
N ASP A 98 3.82 11.95 -2.23
CA ASP A 98 2.55 12.60 -1.91
C ASP A 98 2.71 13.19 -0.51
N ILE A 99 2.87 14.51 -0.45
CA ILE A 99 3.08 15.23 0.80
C ILE A 99 1.85 16.06 1.09
N SER A 100 1.27 15.83 2.26
CA SER A 100 0.13 16.58 2.76
C SER A 100 0.44 17.10 4.16
N TRP A 101 0.19 18.39 4.38
CA TRP A 101 0.26 18.98 5.71
C TRP A 101 -0.99 18.60 6.52
N ILE A 102 -0.79 18.37 7.82
CA ILE A 102 -1.81 17.86 8.75
C ILE A 102 -1.95 18.88 9.91
N PRO A 103 -2.65 20.00 9.70
CA PRO A 103 -2.73 21.08 10.70
C PRO A 103 -3.85 20.93 11.73
N THR A 104 -4.88 20.13 11.45
CA THR A 104 -6.09 20.02 12.28
C THR A 104 -6.09 18.77 13.15
N VAL A 105 -7.03 18.61 14.09
CA VAL A 105 -7.14 17.38 14.92
C VAL A 105 -7.79 16.22 14.16
N SER A 106 -8.61 16.50 13.14
CA SER A 106 -9.33 15.49 12.36
C SER A 106 -8.44 14.70 11.40
N LYS A 107 -7.43 15.33 10.78
CA LYS A 107 -6.51 14.67 9.84
C LYS A 107 -5.52 13.70 10.53
N PRO A 108 -4.90 14.02 11.68
CA PRO A 108 -4.10 13.07 12.46
C PRO A 108 -4.92 11.87 12.91
N LEU A 109 -6.16 12.07 13.37
CA LEU A 109 -7.03 10.95 13.73
C LEU A 109 -7.30 10.05 12.52
N SER A 110 -7.62 10.65 11.37
CA SER A 110 -7.76 9.92 10.10
C SER A 110 -6.47 9.19 9.69
N LEU A 111 -5.29 9.80 9.92
CA LEU A 111 -4.00 9.19 9.66
C LEU A 111 -3.74 7.99 10.57
N ILE A 112 -4.06 8.10 11.86
CA ILE A 112 -3.95 6.99 12.81
C ILE A 112 -4.84 5.82 12.34
N TYR A 113 -6.12 6.08 12.04
CA TYR A 113 -7.01 5.05 11.49
C TYR A 113 -6.47 4.43 10.20
N TYR A 114 -5.91 5.25 9.30
CA TYR A 114 -5.30 4.77 8.07
C TYR A 114 -4.10 3.86 8.37
N ILE A 115 -3.15 4.30 9.20
CA ILE A 115 -1.97 3.51 9.58
C ILE A 115 -2.42 2.22 10.25
N THR A 116 -3.32 2.28 11.24
CA THR A 116 -3.86 1.11 11.92
C THR A 116 -4.46 0.15 10.92
N ASN A 117 -5.39 0.59 10.06
CA ASN A 117 -6.00 -0.25 9.03
C ASN A 117 -4.98 -0.89 8.08
N TYR A 118 -3.88 -0.22 7.76
CA TYR A 118 -2.80 -0.78 6.95
C TYR A 118 -1.93 -1.77 7.72
N THR A 119 -1.64 -1.50 8.99
CA THR A 119 -0.84 -2.38 9.85
C THR A 119 -1.61 -3.65 10.27
N THR A 120 -2.92 -3.52 10.47
CA THR A 120 -3.84 -4.61 10.84
C THR A 120 -4.59 -5.17 9.66
N LYS A 121 -4.16 -4.85 8.42
CA LYS A 121 -4.80 -5.37 7.21
C LYS A 121 -4.54 -6.87 7.16
N ASP A 122 -5.52 -7.65 7.60
CA ASP A 122 -5.54 -9.08 7.33
C ASP A 122 -5.82 -9.24 5.83
N ASP A 123 -4.77 -9.49 5.06
CA ASP A 123 -4.81 -9.64 3.60
C ASP A 123 -5.42 -11.00 3.20
N VAL A 124 -6.61 -11.32 3.71
CA VAL A 124 -7.39 -12.46 3.22
C VAL A 124 -8.41 -11.96 2.21
N SER A 125 -8.00 -11.97 0.94
CA SER A 125 -8.89 -11.73 -0.19
C SER A 125 -9.98 -12.81 -0.28
N SER A 126 -11.17 -12.43 -0.76
CA SER A 126 -12.30 -13.36 -0.90
C SER A 126 -11.98 -14.56 -1.80
N TRP A 127 -11.12 -14.37 -2.81
CA TRP A 127 -10.62 -15.47 -3.64
C TRP A 127 -9.79 -16.48 -2.85
N GLN A 128 -8.89 -16.05 -1.98
CA GLN A 128 -8.08 -16.97 -1.15
C GLN A 128 -8.97 -17.84 -0.25
N ILE A 129 -10.08 -17.29 0.26
CA ILE A 129 -11.07 -18.04 1.05
C ILE A 129 -11.66 -19.17 0.19
N VAL A 130 -12.13 -18.83 -1.02
CA VAL A 130 -12.73 -19.80 -1.94
C VAL A 130 -11.71 -20.85 -2.40
N ALA A 131 -10.49 -20.43 -2.73
CA ALA A 131 -9.42 -21.31 -3.16
C ALA A 131 -9.02 -22.31 -2.07
N LYS A 132 -8.82 -21.83 -0.82
CA LYS A 132 -8.50 -22.70 0.32
C LYS A 132 -9.65 -23.66 0.64
N ALA A 133 -10.90 -23.19 0.57
CA ALA A 133 -12.06 -24.07 0.71
C ALA A 133 -12.07 -25.16 -0.37
N ALA A 134 -11.84 -24.82 -1.64
CA ALA A 134 -11.75 -25.79 -2.73
C ALA A 134 -10.63 -26.81 -2.50
N LEU A 135 -9.44 -26.36 -2.08
CA LEU A 135 -8.30 -27.22 -1.76
C LEU A 135 -8.59 -28.16 -0.58
N LEU A 136 -9.28 -27.69 0.46
CA LEU A 136 -9.67 -28.53 1.60
C LEU A 136 -10.79 -29.52 1.25
N LYS A 137 -11.64 -29.18 0.27
CA LYS A 137 -12.72 -30.05 -0.22
C LYS A 137 -12.20 -31.19 -1.09
N GLN A 138 -11.19 -30.94 -1.93
CA GLN A 138 -10.61 -31.95 -2.83
C GLN A 138 -10.20 -33.28 -2.15
N PRO A 139 -9.43 -33.30 -1.04
CA PRO A 139 -9.09 -34.56 -0.37
C PRO A 139 -10.29 -35.21 0.30
N ILE A 140 -11.31 -34.46 0.72
CA ILE A 140 -12.55 -35.02 1.28
C ILE A 140 -13.33 -35.75 0.19
N ASP A 141 -13.45 -35.15 -0.99
CA ASP A 141 -14.16 -35.77 -2.11
C ASP A 141 -13.38 -36.98 -2.67
N LYS A 142 -12.03 -36.92 -2.74
CA LYS A 142 -11.19 -38.09 -3.06
C LYS A 142 -11.37 -39.20 -2.01
N ALA A 143 -11.35 -38.85 -0.74
CA ALA A 143 -11.52 -39.80 0.35
C ALA A 143 -12.86 -40.51 0.26
N LYS A 144 -13.96 -39.86 -0.15
CA LYS A 144 -15.28 -40.50 -0.31
C LYS A 144 -15.32 -41.61 -1.36
N VAL A 145 -14.54 -41.47 -2.44
CA VAL A 145 -14.59 -42.37 -3.60
C VAL A 145 -13.46 -43.42 -3.58
N ALA A 146 -12.42 -43.23 -2.74
CA ALA A 146 -11.29 -44.15 -2.63
C ALA A 146 -11.70 -45.58 -2.22
N ASP A 147 -11.22 -46.58 -2.94
CA ASP A 147 -11.41 -48.00 -2.63
C ASP A 147 -10.17 -48.82 -3.04
N PRO A 148 -9.49 -49.53 -2.11
CA PRO A 148 -9.75 -49.55 -0.67
C PRO A 148 -9.36 -48.23 0.00
N PRO A 149 -10.11 -47.78 1.03
CA PRO A 149 -9.81 -46.54 1.73
C PRO A 149 -8.59 -46.66 2.65
N THR A 150 -7.75 -45.63 2.65
CA THR A 150 -6.63 -45.50 3.61
C THR A 150 -7.16 -45.07 4.98
N ALA A 151 -6.37 -45.26 6.05
CA ALA A 151 -6.68 -44.72 7.38
C ALA A 151 -6.97 -43.19 7.37
N THR A 152 -6.25 -42.44 6.54
CA THR A 152 -6.50 -41.00 6.33
C THR A 152 -7.85 -40.72 5.68
N ASP A 153 -8.27 -41.56 4.73
CA ASP A 153 -9.56 -41.42 4.04
C ASP A 153 -10.72 -41.68 4.99
N LEU A 154 -10.62 -42.71 5.83
CA LEU A 154 -11.61 -43.01 6.87
C LEU A 154 -11.77 -41.84 7.85
N ARG A 155 -10.65 -41.21 8.26
CA ARG A 155 -10.69 -40.01 9.12
C ARG A 155 -11.34 -38.82 8.43
N LEU A 156 -11.07 -38.61 7.14
CA LEU A 156 -11.67 -37.53 6.36
C LEU A 156 -13.16 -37.77 6.10
N ARG A 157 -13.58 -39.02 5.85
CA ARG A 157 -14.98 -39.43 5.73
C ARG A 157 -15.73 -39.15 7.03
N GLY A 158 -15.17 -39.56 8.17
CA GLY A 158 -15.78 -39.35 9.49
C GLY A 158 -15.93 -37.88 9.88
N LYS A 159 -15.01 -37.00 9.46
CA LYS A 159 -15.16 -35.55 9.65
C LYS A 159 -16.08 -34.89 8.61
N GLY A 160 -16.12 -35.42 7.39
CA GLY A 160 -16.95 -34.92 6.31
C GLY A 160 -16.90 -33.39 6.14
N MET A 161 -18.08 -32.78 6.13
CA MET A 161 -18.28 -31.33 6.08
C MET A 161 -18.49 -30.68 7.45
N ASP A 162 -18.36 -31.44 8.53
CA ASP A 162 -18.52 -30.91 9.88
C ASP A 162 -17.41 -29.91 10.19
N ASN A 163 -17.82 -28.76 10.74
CA ASN A 163 -16.94 -27.63 11.02
C ASN A 163 -16.09 -27.22 9.81
N PHE A 164 -16.53 -27.48 8.57
CA PHE A 164 -15.72 -27.21 7.38
C PHE A 164 -15.38 -25.73 7.23
N ALA A 165 -16.33 -24.84 7.52
CA ALA A 165 -16.08 -23.39 7.53
C ALA A 165 -15.01 -23.01 8.57
N LEU A 166 -15.09 -23.59 9.78
CA LEU A 166 -14.09 -23.36 10.83
C LEU A 166 -12.72 -23.93 10.45
N ARG A 167 -12.66 -25.06 9.75
CA ARG A 167 -11.41 -25.63 9.21
C ARG A 167 -10.81 -24.76 8.11
N CYS A 168 -11.64 -24.21 7.23
CA CYS A 168 -11.21 -23.23 6.23
C CYS A 168 -10.65 -21.98 6.91
N PHE A 169 -11.38 -21.44 7.89
CA PHE A 169 -10.96 -20.29 8.68
C PHE A 169 -9.63 -20.56 9.39
N ASN A 170 -9.51 -21.64 10.16
CA ASN A 170 -8.29 -21.97 10.89
C ASN A 170 -7.09 -22.16 9.95
N SER A 171 -7.30 -22.78 8.78
CA SER A 171 -6.24 -22.93 7.77
C SER A 171 -5.81 -21.58 7.18
N LEU A 172 -6.75 -20.67 6.93
CA LEU A 172 -6.47 -19.31 6.44
C LEU A 172 -5.78 -18.45 7.49
N SER A 173 -6.22 -18.54 8.75
CA SER A 173 -5.62 -17.81 9.88
C SER A 173 -4.20 -18.29 10.18
N HIS A 174 -3.92 -19.57 9.96
CA HIS A 174 -2.57 -20.13 10.06
C HIS A 174 -1.68 -19.68 8.89
N ASP A 175 -2.18 -19.78 7.66
CA ASP A 175 -1.44 -19.42 6.44
C ASP A 175 -1.55 -17.92 6.13
N ARG A 176 -1.43 -17.07 7.17
CA ARG A 176 -1.63 -15.63 7.04
C ARG A 176 -0.55 -15.01 6.16
N GLU A 177 -0.95 -14.23 5.16
CA GLU A 177 -0.03 -13.34 4.46
C GLU A 177 0.50 -12.28 5.43
N ILE A 178 1.82 -12.09 5.41
CA ILE A 178 2.51 -11.15 6.29
C ILE A 178 2.65 -9.82 5.55
N SER A 179 2.35 -8.71 6.22
CA SER A 179 2.42 -7.40 5.57
C SER A 179 3.86 -7.06 5.19
N GLY A 180 4.04 -6.26 4.13
CA GLY A 180 5.38 -5.83 3.70
C GLY A 180 6.20 -5.18 4.82
N VAL A 181 5.54 -4.46 5.73
CA VAL A 181 6.17 -3.84 6.90
C VAL A 181 6.71 -4.91 7.87
N GLN A 182 5.95 -5.97 8.13
CA GLN A 182 6.40 -7.09 8.98
C GLN A 182 7.57 -7.85 8.33
N VAL A 183 7.55 -8.05 7.01
CA VAL A 183 8.68 -8.62 6.26
C VAL A 183 9.93 -7.75 6.40
N THR A 184 9.81 -6.43 6.13
CA THR A 184 10.93 -5.50 6.28
C THR A 184 11.46 -5.45 7.71
N SER A 185 10.58 -5.39 8.72
CA SER A 185 10.98 -5.42 10.13
C SER A 185 11.81 -6.64 10.48
N THR A 186 11.45 -7.81 9.92
CA THR A 186 12.19 -9.05 10.14
C THR A 186 13.53 -9.04 9.40
N LEU A 187 13.57 -8.56 8.15
CA LEU A 187 14.82 -8.43 7.39
C LEU A 187 15.80 -7.44 8.04
N LEU A 188 15.29 -6.40 8.69
CA LEU A 188 16.08 -5.42 9.46
C LEU A 188 16.42 -5.89 10.88
N GLN A 189 16.03 -7.11 11.26
CA GLN A 189 16.27 -7.70 12.60
C GLN A 189 15.77 -6.83 13.75
N LEU A 190 14.66 -6.11 13.54
CA LEU A 190 14.05 -5.32 14.59
C LEU A 190 13.35 -6.24 15.60
N PRO A 191 13.38 -5.89 16.91
CA PRO A 191 12.79 -6.72 17.95
C PRO A 191 11.28 -6.88 17.79
N THR A 192 10.82 -8.12 17.68
CA THR A 192 9.40 -8.48 17.63
C THR A 192 8.87 -8.74 19.03
N TYR A 193 8.49 -7.69 19.75
CA TYR A 193 8.05 -7.80 21.14
C TYR A 193 6.73 -8.59 21.32
N TYR A 194 5.94 -8.78 20.26
CA TYR A 194 4.60 -9.38 20.34
C TYR A 194 4.28 -10.41 19.26
N THR A 195 5.26 -10.83 18.45
CA THR A 195 5.05 -11.82 17.38
C THR A 195 6.06 -12.95 17.46
N ILE A 196 5.57 -14.18 17.36
CA ILE A 196 6.36 -15.41 17.42
C ILE A 196 7.26 -15.49 16.18
N ASN A 197 8.46 -16.06 16.31
CA ASN A 197 9.44 -16.27 15.22
C ASN A 197 8.77 -16.71 13.91
N TYR A 198 8.90 -15.90 12.87
CA TYR A 198 8.37 -16.20 11.54
C TYR A 198 9.37 -17.03 10.74
N ASN A 199 8.97 -18.25 10.35
CA ASN A 199 9.61 -18.97 9.25
C ASN A 199 8.90 -18.60 7.95
N PHE A 200 9.53 -17.75 7.14
CA PHE A 200 8.99 -17.39 5.83
C PHE A 200 9.23 -18.52 4.83
N ILE A 201 8.15 -18.95 4.16
CA ILE A 201 8.23 -19.92 3.08
C ILE A 201 7.73 -19.22 1.84
N TRP A 202 8.55 -19.23 0.79
CA TRP A 202 8.14 -18.69 -0.50
C TRP A 202 7.17 -19.69 -1.17
N VAL A 203 5.94 -19.26 -1.41
CA VAL A 203 4.95 -20.05 -2.15
C VAL A 203 4.85 -19.45 -3.53
N ASN A 204 5.38 -20.14 -4.53
CA ASN A 204 5.15 -19.75 -5.92
C ASN A 204 3.73 -20.13 -6.29
N LEU A 205 2.87 -19.13 -6.52
CA LEU A 205 1.51 -19.35 -6.97
C LEU A 205 1.38 -19.29 -8.50
N TRP A 206 2.51 -19.33 -9.22
CA TRP A 206 2.59 -19.28 -10.68
C TRP A 206 3.70 -20.18 -11.23
#